data_AF-A0A9F2REI9-F1
#
_entry.id   AF-A0A9F2REI9-F1
#
_cell.length_a   1.000
_cell.length_b   1.000
_cell.length_c   1.000
_cell.angle_alpha   90.00
_cell.angle_beta   90.00
_cell.angle_gamma   90.00
#
_symmetry.space_group_name_H-M   'P 1'
#
loop_
_entity.id
_entity.type
_entity.pdbx_description
1 polymer ?
#
loop_
_entity_poly.entity_id
_entity_poly.type
_entity_poly.pdbx_seq_one_letter_code
_entity_poly.pdbx_strand_id
1 'polypeptide(L)'
;MRAMHSSSKVTARDIGTAFDLSQFRVVCDLGGCTGALAYDLVQIYPEMQVIVLDLPDVITDVTSCQLSRQNACEVSFLSGDIFKDDLPEADLYILSRVLHHCSEEKISILLNKLSAISKQ
;
A
#
# COMPACT_ATOMS: atom_id res chain seq x y z
N MET A 1 7.30 -23.37 3.34
CA MET A 1 6.96 -21.95 3.12
C MET A 1 7.45 -21.59 1.71
N ARG A 2 6.60 -21.71 0.69
CA ARG A 2 6.99 -21.43 -0.70
C ARG A 2 6.79 -19.93 -0.95
N ALA A 3 7.90 -19.20 -1.02
CA ALA A 3 7.91 -17.79 -1.41
C ALA A 3 7.37 -17.63 -2.83
N MET A 4 6.27 -16.88 -2.98
CA MET A 4 5.78 -16.40 -4.28
C MET A 4 6.63 -15.20 -4.72
N HIS A 5 7.84 -15.48 -5.20
CA HIS A 5 8.63 -14.53 -6.00
C HIS A 5 8.32 -14.81 -7.48
N SER A 6 7.30 -14.16 -8.08
CA SER A 6 7.20 -13.90 -9.54
C SER A 6 5.81 -13.46 -10.07
N SER A 7 4.91 -12.89 -9.27
CA SER A 7 3.75 -12.19 -9.85
C SER A 7 4.14 -10.76 -10.20
N SER A 8 3.89 -10.34 -11.45
CA SER A 8 4.23 -9.04 -12.06
C SER A 8 4.40 -7.92 -11.03
N LYS A 9 5.64 -7.45 -10.83
CA LYS A 9 5.90 -6.27 -10.00
C LYS A 9 5.28 -5.08 -10.74
N VAL A 10 4.08 -4.67 -10.35
CA VAL A 10 3.58 -3.35 -10.72
C VAL A 10 4.56 -2.36 -10.11
N THR A 11 5.39 -1.74 -10.94
CA THR A 11 6.38 -0.77 -10.48
C THR A 11 5.72 0.60 -10.36
N ALA A 12 6.23 1.48 -9.50
CA ALA A 12 5.72 2.86 -9.47
C ALA A 12 5.91 3.56 -10.82
N ARG A 13 6.88 3.11 -11.63
CA ARG A 13 7.05 3.58 -13.01
C ARG A 13 5.86 3.22 -13.89
N ASP A 14 5.36 1.98 -13.81
CA ASP A 14 4.18 1.56 -14.58
C ASP A 14 2.95 2.40 -14.16
N ILE A 15 2.76 2.60 -12.86
CA ILE A 15 1.66 3.42 -12.33
C ILE A 15 1.79 4.88 -12.78
N GLY A 16 2.96 5.48 -12.63
CA GLY A 16 3.22 6.87 -13.03
C GLY A 16 3.13 7.12 -14.54
N THR A 17 3.29 6.09 -15.37
CA THR A 17 3.04 6.21 -16.83
C THR A 17 1.56 6.10 -17.19
N ALA A 18 0.75 5.44 -16.36
CA ALA A 18 -0.68 5.27 -16.60
C ALA A 18 -1.52 6.41 -16.01
N PHE A 19 -1.10 6.96 -14.86
CA PHE A 19 -1.81 8.01 -14.13
C PHE A 19 -0.82 9.04 -13.56
N ASP A 20 -1.17 10.33 -13.67
CA ASP A 20 -0.47 11.38 -12.94
C ASP A 20 -0.93 11.36 -11.48
N LEU A 21 -0.02 10.97 -10.58
CA LEU A 21 -0.29 10.89 -9.15
C LEU A 21 0.22 12.10 -8.36
N SER A 22 0.76 13.11 -9.04
CA SER A 22 1.38 14.27 -8.39
C SER A 22 0.41 15.09 -7.52
N GLN A 23 -0.90 14.99 -7.77
CA GLN A 23 -1.93 15.66 -6.98
C GLN A 23 -2.18 15.01 -5.60
N PHE A 24 -1.78 13.75 -5.40
CA PHE A 24 -2.03 13.01 -4.16
C PHE A 24 -0.83 13.13 -3.22
N ARG A 25 -1.08 13.60 -1.99
CA ARG A 25 -0.02 13.83 -1.00
C ARG A 25 0.08 12.69 -0.01
N VAL A 26 -1.06 12.12 0.39
CA VAL A 26 -1.12 10.96 1.29
C VAL A 26 -1.68 9.78 0.52
N VAL A 27 -0.86 8.74 0.38
CA VAL A 27 -1.22 7.51 -0.34
C VAL A 27 -1.20 6.34 0.63
N CYS A 28 -2.22 5.48 0.58
CA CYS A 28 -2.27 4.25 1.35
C CYS A 28 -2.16 3.03 0.42
N ASP A 29 -1.06 2.26 0.55
CA ASP A 29 -0.86 0.98 -0.16
C ASP A 29 -1.40 -0.16 0.71
N LEU A 30 -2.60 -0.64 0.35
CA LEU A 30 -3.30 -1.71 1.06
C LEU A 30 -2.75 -3.08 0.62
N GLY A 31 -2.13 -3.80 1.56
CA GLY A 31 -1.40 -5.04 1.28
C GLY A 31 -0.05 -4.80 0.59
N GLY A 32 0.65 -3.74 0.98
CA GLY A 32 1.92 -3.32 0.38
C GLY A 32 3.14 -4.17 0.77
N CYS A 33 3.01 -5.12 1.69
CA CYS A 33 4.05 -6.03 2.18
C CYS A 33 5.37 -5.30 2.51
N THR A 34 6.45 -5.57 1.77
CA THR A 34 7.77 -4.96 1.94
C THR A 34 7.83 -3.46 1.62
N GLY A 35 6.73 -2.85 1.14
CA GLY A 35 6.68 -1.44 0.74
C GLY A 35 7.47 -1.13 -0.53
N ALA A 36 7.75 -2.12 -1.39
CA ALA A 36 8.55 -1.90 -2.60
C ALA A 36 7.94 -0.81 -3.51
N LEU A 37 6.61 -0.86 -3.68
CA LEU A 37 5.88 0.16 -4.43
C LEU A 37 5.95 1.53 -3.74
N ALA A 38 5.78 1.56 -2.42
CA ALA A 38 5.86 2.79 -1.62
C ALA A 38 7.21 3.49 -1.78
N TYR A 39 8.32 2.74 -1.72
CA TYR A 39 9.66 3.30 -1.92
C TYR A 39 9.87 3.85 -3.34
N ASP A 40 9.35 3.17 -4.36
CA ASP A 40 9.46 3.65 -5.72
C ASP A 40 8.59 4.91 -5.93
N LEU A 41 7.42 4.99 -5.28
CA LEU A 41 6.53 6.16 -5.37
C LEU A 41 7.16 7.41 -4.76
N VAL A 42 7.73 7.33 -3.56
CA VAL A 42 8.36 8.51 -2.92
C VAL A 42 9.62 8.98 -3.68
N GLN A 43 10.30 8.09 -4.40
CA GLN A 43 11.41 8.49 -5.28
C GLN A 43 10.94 9.28 -6.51
N ILE A 44 9.77 8.94 -7.05
CA ILE A 44 9.18 9.62 -8.21
C ILE A 44 8.46 10.91 -7.78
N TYR A 45 7.82 10.89 -6.61
CA TYR A 45 7.04 11.98 -6.05
C TYR A 45 7.56 12.35 -4.64
N PRO A 46 8.58 13.22 -4.52
CA PRO A 46 9.21 13.54 -3.24
C PRO A 46 8.30 14.23 -2.21
N GLU A 47 7.18 14.81 -2.63
CA GLU A 47 6.20 15.40 -1.71
C GLU A 47 5.15 14.39 -1.21
N MET A 48 5.19 13.15 -1.72
CA MET A 48 4.24 12.10 -1.40
C MET A 48 4.64 11.38 -0.10
N GLN A 49 3.67 11.15 0.77
CA GLN A 49 3.77 10.28 1.92
C GLN A 49 3.00 9.00 1.64
N VAL A 50 3.61 7.85 1.90
CA VAL A 50 3.00 6.55 1.66
C VAL A 50 2.86 5.78 2.97
N ILE A 51 1.63 5.36 3.27
CA ILE A 51 1.28 4.48 4.38
C ILE A 51 1.10 3.08 3.82
N VAL A 52 2.00 2.16 4.17
CA VAL A 52 1.88 0.74 3.85
C VAL A 52 1.08 0.07 4.96
N LEU A 53 -0.13 -0.41 4.63
CA LEU A 53 -0.97 -1.16 5.58
C LEU A 53 -0.92 -2.64 5.23
N ASP A 54 -0.47 -3.47 6.16
CA ASP A 54 -0.47 -4.93 6.01
C ASP A 54 -0.70 -5.61 7.37
N LEU A 55 -0.86 -6.94 7.36
CA LEU A 55 -1.12 -7.72 8.56
C LEU A 55 0.03 -7.59 9.57
N PRO A 56 -0.24 -7.68 10.89
CA PRO A 56 0.76 -7.52 11.94
C PRO A 56 2.02 -8.38 11.77
N ASP A 57 1.86 -9.63 11.35
CA ASP A 57 2.98 -10.55 11.13
C ASP A 57 3.89 -10.06 9.98
N VAL A 58 3.29 -9.56 8.90
CA VAL A 58 4.01 -9.02 7.74
C VAL A 58 4.78 -7.75 8.12
N ILE A 59 4.14 -6.84 8.86
CA ILE A 59 4.79 -5.60 9.32
C ILE A 59 5.94 -5.90 10.29
N THR A 60 5.77 -6.90 11.16
CA THR A 60 6.83 -7.35 12.08
C THR A 60 8.04 -7.89 11.32
N ASP A 61 7.81 -8.75 10.31
CA ASP A 61 8.86 -9.29 9.46
C ASP A 61 9.61 -8.17 8.72
N VAL A 62 8.88 -7.20 8.18
CA VAL A 62 9.43 -6.09 7.39
C VAL A 62 10.25 -5.14 8.26
N THR A 63 9.74 -4.74 9.43
CA THR A 63 10.44 -3.85 10.36
C THR A 63 11.73 -4.48 10.91
N SER A 64 11.72 -5.79 11.17
CA SER A 64 12.93 -6.52 11.59
C SER A 64 14.03 -6.54 10.52
N CYS A 65 13.65 -6.55 9.24
CA CYS A 65 14.57 -6.53 8.09
C CYS A 65 15.00 -5.12 7.68
N GLN A 66 14.25 -4.07 8.05
CA GLN A 66 14.42 -2.69 7.57
C GLN A 66 15.33 -1.81 8.42
N LEU A 67 15.90 -2.29 9.54
CA LEU A 67 16.82 -1.54 10.40
C LEU A 67 18.01 -0.89 9.64
N SER A 68 18.28 -1.32 8.40
CA SER A 68 19.32 -0.77 7.50
C SER A 68 18.84 0.26 6.45
N ARG A 69 17.54 0.58 6.33
CA ARG A 69 17.00 1.56 5.36
C ARG A 69 16.47 2.82 6.05
N GLN A 70 17.37 3.55 6.72
CA GLN A 70 17.05 4.70 7.58
C GLN A 70 16.64 6.02 6.86
N ASN A 71 16.39 5.99 5.54
CA ASN A 71 16.32 7.23 4.73
C ASN A 71 14.95 7.56 4.11
N ALA A 72 13.85 6.98 4.56
CA ALA A 72 12.53 7.34 4.03
C ALA A 72 11.59 7.80 5.14
N CYS A 73 11.73 9.07 5.57
CA CYS A 73 10.72 9.72 6.42
C CYS A 73 9.32 9.73 5.78
N GLU A 74 9.24 9.46 4.48
CA GLU A 74 8.04 9.52 3.65
C GLU A 74 7.31 8.17 3.51
N VAL A 75 7.89 7.06 4.00
CA VAL A 75 7.21 5.73 4.01
C VAL A 75 6.99 5.28 5.44
N SER A 76 5.73 5.06 5.81
CA SER A 76 5.31 4.55 7.11
C SER A 76 4.63 3.19 6.98
N PHE A 77 4.74 2.37 8.04
CA PHE A 77 4.16 1.03 8.08
C PHE A 77 3.11 0.98 9.19
N LEU A 78 1.90 0.55 8.83
CA LEU A 78 0.76 0.42 9.73
C LEU A 78 0.30 -1.05 9.76
N SER A 79 0.26 -1.65 10.94
CA SER A 79 -0.27 -2.99 11.12
C SER A 79 -1.81 -2.96 11.20
N GLY A 80 -2.47 -3.75 10.38
CA GLY A 80 -3.93 -3.88 10.42
C GLY A 80 -4.50 -4.90 9.42
N ASP A 81 -5.74 -5.29 9.62
CA ASP A 81 -6.55 -6.08 8.70
C ASP A 81 -7.47 -5.14 7.92
N ILE A 82 -7.16 -4.90 6.64
CA ILE A 82 -7.92 -4.01 5.74
C ILE A 82 -9.42 -4.33 5.67
N PHE A 83 -9.83 -5.57 5.97
CA PHE A 83 -11.23 -5.97 5.95
C PHE A 83 -11.95 -5.67 7.25
N LYS A 84 -11.23 -5.62 8.38
CA LYS A 84 -11.83 -5.47 9.72
C LYS A 84 -11.59 -4.11 10.35
N ASP A 85 -10.40 -3.57 10.19
CA ASP A 85 -9.96 -2.37 10.91
C ASP A 85 -10.25 -1.10 10.11
N ASP A 86 -10.36 0.04 10.80
CA ASP A 86 -10.53 1.32 10.12
C ASP A 86 -9.31 1.65 9.25
N LEU A 87 -9.57 2.14 8.03
CA LEU A 87 -8.51 2.53 7.12
C LEU A 87 -8.02 3.95 7.46
N PRO A 88 -6.71 4.23 7.36
CA PRO A 88 -6.18 5.58 7.55
C PRO A 88 -6.75 6.52 6.49
N GLU A 89 -6.95 7.79 6.83
CA GLU A 89 -7.33 8.82 5.85
C GLU A 89 -6.19 9.03 4.85
N ALA A 90 -6.49 8.94 3.56
CA ALA A 90 -5.54 9.13 2.48
C ALA A 90 -6.26 9.71 1.25
N ASP A 91 -5.51 10.43 0.41
CA ASP A 91 -6.01 11.02 -0.83
C ASP A 91 -6.13 9.95 -1.94
N LEU A 92 -5.35 8.87 -1.83
CA LEU A 92 -5.32 7.76 -2.78
C LEU A 92 -5.13 6.43 -2.05
N TYR A 93 -5.92 5.42 -2.42
CA TYR A 93 -5.75 4.04 -1.96
C TYR A 93 -5.32 3.15 -3.13
N ILE A 94 -4.21 2.43 -2.96
CA ILE A 94 -3.67 1.51 -3.96
C ILE A 94 -3.91 0.07 -3.49
N LEU A 95 -4.43 -0.76 -4.41
CA LEU A 95 -4.69 -2.18 -4.18
C LEU A 95 -3.93 -3.01 -5.21
N SER A 96 -2.61 -3.15 -5.04
CA SER A 96 -1.75 -3.78 -6.04
C SER A 96 -1.79 -5.32 -6.02
N ARG A 97 -1.93 -5.91 -4.82
CA ARG A 97 -1.73 -7.37 -4.61
C ARG A 97 -2.80 -8.05 -3.76
N VAL A 98 -3.87 -7.35 -3.42
CA VAL A 98 -4.93 -7.88 -2.55
C VAL A 98 -6.02 -8.59 -3.37
N LEU A 99 -6.38 -8.05 -4.54
CA LEU A 99 -7.59 -8.44 -5.25
C LEU A 99 -7.56 -9.87 -5.80
N HIS A 100 -6.39 -10.37 -6.22
CA HIS A 100 -6.29 -11.70 -6.84
C HIS A 100 -6.51 -12.88 -5.87
N HIS A 101 -6.53 -12.62 -4.56
CA HIS A 101 -6.84 -13.62 -3.52
C HIS A 101 -8.17 -13.33 -2.81
N CYS A 102 -8.93 -12.32 -3.25
CA CYS A 102 -10.18 -11.95 -2.62
C CYS A 102 -11.37 -12.63 -3.28
N SER A 103 -12.29 -13.13 -2.46
CA SER A 103 -13.63 -13.47 -2.93
C SER A 103 -14.42 -12.20 -3.23
N GLU A 104 -15.51 -12.32 -3.99
CA GLU A 104 -16.38 -11.18 -4.32
C GLU A 104 -16.91 -10.48 -3.06
N GLU A 105 -17.19 -11.21 -1.98
CA GLU A 105 -17.63 -10.64 -0.72
C GLU A 105 -16.55 -9.75 -0.10
N LYS A 106 -15.28 -10.18 -0.15
CA LYS A 106 -14.16 -9.38 0.36
C LYS A 106 -13.93 -8.12 -0.46
N ILE A 107 -14.08 -8.21 -1.78
CA ILE A 107 -13.99 -7.04 -2.66
C ILE A 107 -15.12 -6.05 -2.32
N SER A 108 -16.34 -6.54 -2.16
CA SER A 108 -17.50 -5.71 -1.80
C SER A 108 -17.30 -5.00 -0.46
N ILE A 109 -16.81 -5.71 0.57
CA ILE A 109 -16.47 -5.12 1.88
C ILE A 109 -15.46 -3.98 1.70
N LEU A 110 -14.40 -4.23 0.94
CA LEU A 110 -13.31 -3.27 0.78
C LEU A 110 -13.75 -2.02 0.02
N LEU A 111 -14.52 -2.19 -1.06
CA LEU A 111 -15.08 -1.07 -1.82
C LEU A 111 -16.06 -0.25 -1.00
N ASN A 112 -16.91 -0.89 -0.19
CA ASN A 112 -17.83 -0.18 0.71
C ASN A 112 -17.07 0.67 1.72
N LYS A 113 -16.01 0.13 2.33
CA LYS A 113 -15.16 0.88 3.27
C LYS A 113 -14.48 2.07 2.60
N LEU A 114 -13.89 1.86 1.42
CA LEU A 114 -13.25 2.94 0.66
C LEU A 114 -14.24 4.03 0.25
N SER A 115 -15.45 3.67 -0.16
CA SER A 115 -16.51 4.63 -0.52
C SER A 115 -16.99 5.47 0.66
N ALA A 116 -16.94 4.92 1.88
CA ALA A 116 -17.35 5.63 3.08
C ALA A 116 -16.31 6.66 3.56
N ILE A 117 -15.04 6.44 3.20
CA ILE A 117 -13.90 7.25 3.67
C ILE A 117 -13.45 8.25 2.60
N SER A 118 -13.62 7.93 1.31
CA SER A 118 -13.30 8.83 0.22
C SER A 118 -14.29 10.00 0.20
N LYS A 119 -13.85 11.18 0.63
CA LYS A 119 -14.63 12.43 0.49
C LYS A 119 -14.69 12.80 -1.00
N GLN A 120 -15.90 13.06 -1.51
CA GLN A 120 -16.14 13.58 -2.88
C GLN A 120 -15.50 14.95 -3.08
#